data_AF-A0A7Z9S5W7-F1
#
_entry.id   AF-A0A7Z9S5W7-F1
#
_cell.length_a   1.000
_cell.length_b   1.000
_cell.length_c   1.000
_cell.angle_alpha   90.00
_cell.angle_beta   90.00
_cell.angle_gamma   90.00
#
_symmetry.space_group_name_H-M   'P 1'
#
loop_
_entity.id
_entity.type
_entity.pdbx_description
1 polymer ?
#
loop_
_entity_poly.entity_id
_entity_poly.type
_entity_poly.pdbx_seq_one_letter_code
_entity_poly.pdbx_strand_id
1 'polypeptide(L)'
;MVLGVLGVGYSLPRYIIGREEEIMFGLFGDKSEKEIKQLNKDAQVIIDHARQTFRAELVRDIALQSGEHLDRARKVFEPNPIGLKRAIDDYKRLHQEARRQRQDVLLSAFTLVLIYLRSEQQGEPCQPARDIIDGFIAEWAHAE
;
A
#
# COMPACT_ATOMS: atom_id res chain seq x y z
N MET A 1 -6.74 -41.34 22.31
CA MET A 1 -5.52 -40.84 21.64
C MET A 1 -5.57 -41.33 20.20
N VAL A 2 -5.20 -40.57 19.17
CA VAL A 2 -4.52 -39.25 19.14
C VAL A 2 -5.52 -38.08 19.15
N LEU A 3 -5.03 -36.87 19.45
CA LEU A 3 -5.81 -35.63 19.53
C LEU A 3 -5.20 -34.59 18.59
N GLY A 4 -6.03 -33.86 17.85
CA GLY A 4 -5.75 -32.49 17.37
C GLY A 4 -4.70 -32.29 16.27
N VAL A 5 -5.18 -32.07 15.05
CA VAL A 5 -4.74 -30.92 14.24
C VAL A 5 -5.99 -30.13 13.87
N LEU A 6 -6.41 -29.22 14.76
CA LEU A 6 -7.38 -28.19 14.38
C LEU A 6 -6.65 -27.23 13.45
N GLY A 7 -7.11 -27.12 12.20
CA GLY A 7 -6.62 -26.11 11.28
C GLY A 7 -6.95 -24.73 11.84
N VAL A 8 -5.96 -24.05 12.42
CA VAL A 8 -6.14 -22.70 12.95
C VAL A 8 -6.22 -21.74 11.77
N GLY A 9 -7.42 -21.61 11.21
CA GLY A 9 -7.77 -20.52 10.33
C GLY A 9 -7.67 -19.22 11.12
N TYR A 10 -6.49 -18.61 11.11
CA TYR A 10 -6.25 -17.27 11.64
C TYR A 10 -7.02 -16.26 10.79
N SER A 11 -8.32 -16.16 11.05
CA SER A 11 -9.13 -15.02 10.63
C SER A 11 -8.44 -13.78 11.15
N LEU A 12 -7.90 -12.98 10.24
CA LEU A 12 -7.27 -11.69 10.52
C LEU A 12 -8.09 -10.93 11.58
N PRO A 13 -7.46 -10.35 12.62
CA PRO A 13 -8.17 -9.60 13.65
C PRO A 13 -8.95 -8.48 12.97
N ARG A 14 -10.29 -8.58 13.05
CA ARG A 14 -11.29 -7.82 12.27
C ARG A 14 -11.34 -6.30 12.56
N TYR A 15 -10.30 -5.78 13.19
CA TYR A 15 -10.19 -4.45 13.78
C TYR A 15 -9.08 -3.59 13.19
N ILE A 16 -8.03 -4.17 12.57
CA ILE A 16 -6.93 -3.37 11.96
C ILE A 16 -7.29 -3.02 10.51
N ILE A 17 -7.55 -4.02 9.67
CA ILE A 17 -7.90 -3.80 8.24
C ILE A 17 -9.42 -3.62 8.02
N GLY A 18 -10.13 -3.12 9.04
CA GLY A 18 -11.60 -3.21 9.14
C GLY A 18 -12.37 -1.90 9.22
N ARG A 19 -11.72 -0.77 9.56
CA ARG A 19 -12.42 0.50 9.82
C ARG A 19 -11.59 1.74 9.51
N GLU A 20 -10.28 1.69 9.73
CA GLU A 20 -9.40 2.82 9.44
C GLU A 20 -9.18 3.01 7.93
N GLU A 21 -9.20 1.95 7.11
CA GLU A 21 -9.16 2.10 5.64
C GLU A 21 -10.36 2.88 5.09
N GLU A 22 -11.59 2.61 5.55
CA GLU A 22 -12.77 3.38 5.13
C GLU A 22 -12.67 4.86 5.54
N ILE A 23 -11.97 5.14 6.65
CA ILE A 23 -11.65 6.51 7.08
C ILE A 23 -10.52 7.12 6.21
N MET A 24 -9.48 6.35 5.84
CA MET A 24 -8.34 6.75 4.96
C MET A 24 -8.72 6.97 3.48
N PHE A 25 -9.84 6.41 3.03
CA PHE A 25 -10.33 6.54 1.66
C PHE A 25 -11.62 7.37 1.52
N GLY A 26 -12.39 7.57 2.60
CA GLY A 26 -13.71 8.22 2.55
C GLY A 26 -13.77 9.74 2.69
N LEU A 27 -12.68 10.43 3.05
CA LEU A 27 -12.73 11.85 3.51
C LEU A 27 -11.81 12.85 2.79
N PHE A 28 -11.05 12.43 1.77
CA PHE A 28 -9.93 13.23 1.23
C PHE A 28 -10.32 14.00 -0.02
N GLY A 29 -10.98 15.13 0.24
CA GLY A 29 -11.41 16.10 -0.75
C GLY A 29 -10.83 17.49 -0.55
N ASP A 30 -9.58 17.63 -0.09
CA ASP A 30 -8.83 18.90 -0.23
C ASP A 30 -7.32 18.75 0.00
N LYS A 31 -6.51 19.69 -0.54
CA LYS A 31 -5.04 19.77 -0.35
C LYS A 31 -4.65 20.21 1.06
N SER A 32 -5.15 19.51 2.07
CA SER A 32 -5.05 19.89 3.47
C SER A 32 -3.71 19.47 4.07
N GLU A 33 -3.19 20.30 4.98
CA GLU A 33 -2.04 19.99 5.83
C GLU A 33 -2.21 18.66 6.60
N LYS A 34 -3.47 18.27 6.87
CA LYS A 34 -3.83 16.98 7.48
C LYS A 34 -3.58 15.80 6.53
N GLU A 35 -3.97 15.88 5.26
CA GLU A 35 -3.71 14.82 4.29
C GLU A 35 -2.20 14.63 4.09
N ILE A 36 -1.44 15.74 3.98
CA ILE A 36 0.02 15.71 3.85
C ILE A 36 0.68 14.98 5.02
N LYS A 37 0.29 15.32 6.26
CA LYS A 37 0.78 14.65 7.48
C LYS A 37 0.35 13.18 7.56
N GLN A 38 -0.85 12.86 7.08
CA GLN A 38 -1.39 11.50 7.08
C GLN A 38 -0.62 10.61 6.08
N LEU A 39 -0.41 11.05 4.83
CA LEU A 39 0.36 10.31 3.82
C LEU A 39 1.81 10.05 4.25
N ASN A 40 2.48 11.06 4.80
CA ASN A 40 3.85 10.93 5.32
C ASN A 40 3.96 9.97 6.52
N LYS A 41 2.89 9.81 7.31
CA LYS A 41 2.82 8.84 8.41
C LYS A 41 2.51 7.43 7.91
N ASP A 42 1.53 7.29 7.03
CA ASP A 42 0.97 6.00 6.64
C ASP A 42 1.95 5.15 5.82
N ALA A 43 2.83 5.79 5.03
CA ALA A 43 3.93 5.09 4.35
C ALA A 43 4.75 4.22 5.33
N GLN A 44 5.20 4.82 6.43
CA GLN A 44 5.97 4.13 7.47
C GLN A 44 5.12 3.08 8.21
N VAL A 45 3.88 3.43 8.58
CA VAL A 45 2.98 2.52 9.32
C VAL A 45 2.67 1.24 8.54
N ILE A 46 2.46 1.32 7.23
CA ILE A 46 2.18 0.15 6.39
C ILE A 46 3.43 -0.74 6.23
N ILE A 47 4.62 -0.14 6.08
CA ILE A 47 5.89 -0.89 6.00
C ILE A 47 6.20 -1.60 7.32
N ASP A 48 6.03 -0.92 8.46
CA ASP A 48 6.28 -1.51 9.78
C ASP A 48 5.24 -2.59 10.11
N HIS A 49 3.96 -2.38 9.75
CA HIS A 49 2.92 -3.42 9.84
C HIS A 49 3.27 -4.64 8.96
N ALA A 50 3.73 -4.43 7.73
CA ALA A 50 4.14 -5.52 6.85
C ALA A 50 5.32 -6.32 7.46
N ARG A 51 6.35 -5.64 7.94
CA ARG A 51 7.51 -6.24 8.64
C ARG A 51 7.14 -6.98 9.93
N GLN A 52 6.06 -6.60 10.61
CA GLN A 52 5.58 -7.26 11.83
C GLN A 52 4.62 -8.44 11.54
N THR A 53 3.88 -8.39 10.43
CA THR A 53 2.79 -9.33 10.13
C THR A 53 3.23 -10.48 9.22
N PHE A 54 4.15 -10.20 8.28
CA PHE A 54 4.57 -11.16 7.27
C PHE A 54 6.00 -11.66 7.52
N ARG A 55 6.31 -12.84 6.97
CA ARG A 55 7.70 -13.35 6.92
C ARG A 55 8.53 -12.49 5.96
N ALA A 56 9.84 -12.47 6.15
CA ALA A 56 10.77 -11.69 5.33
C ALA A 56 10.63 -11.94 3.81
N GLU A 57 10.33 -13.17 3.37
CA GLU A 57 10.12 -13.46 1.95
C GLU A 57 8.88 -12.72 1.40
N LEU A 58 7.80 -12.69 2.17
CA LEU A 58 6.57 -11.98 1.79
C LEU A 58 6.71 -10.45 1.95
N VAL A 59 7.55 -9.97 2.87
CA VAL A 59 7.91 -8.53 2.96
C VAL A 59 8.66 -8.08 1.70
N ARG A 60 9.63 -8.87 1.24
CA ARG A 60 10.31 -8.68 -0.05
C ARG A 60 9.31 -8.69 -1.19
N ASP A 61 8.42 -9.66 -1.23
CA ASP A 61 7.43 -9.77 -2.32
C ASP A 61 6.47 -8.56 -2.33
N ILE A 62 6.10 -7.98 -1.17
CA ILE A 62 5.36 -6.70 -1.09
C ILE A 62 6.18 -5.54 -1.66
N ALA A 63 7.48 -5.46 -1.36
CA ALA A 63 8.36 -4.41 -1.88
C ALA A 63 8.51 -4.50 -3.42
N LEU A 64 8.79 -5.70 -3.94
CA LEU A 64 8.92 -5.95 -5.38
C LEU A 64 7.61 -5.65 -6.12
N GLN A 65 6.46 -6.15 -5.64
CA GLN A 65 5.15 -5.84 -6.22
C GLN A 65 4.83 -4.34 -6.18
N SER A 66 5.22 -3.62 -5.12
CA SER A 66 5.05 -2.16 -5.05
C SER A 66 5.84 -1.45 -6.15
N GLY A 67 7.11 -1.85 -6.35
CA GLY A 67 7.96 -1.33 -7.43
C GLY A 67 7.38 -1.61 -8.82
N GLU A 68 7.05 -2.88 -9.11
CA GLU A 68 6.42 -3.29 -10.38
C GLU A 68 5.15 -2.49 -10.68
N HIS A 69 4.31 -2.25 -9.68
CA HIS A 69 3.04 -1.54 -9.85
C HIS A 69 3.19 -0.01 -9.97
N LEU A 70 4.19 0.61 -9.33
CA LEU A 70 4.56 2.01 -9.61
C LEU A 70 5.09 2.15 -11.04
N ASP A 71 5.94 1.23 -11.48
CA ASP A 71 6.47 1.23 -12.84
C ASP A 71 5.39 0.96 -13.89
N ARG A 72 4.42 0.06 -13.61
CA ARG A 72 3.20 -0.07 -14.41
C ARG A 72 2.43 1.25 -14.46
N ALA A 73 2.28 1.95 -13.33
CA ALA A 73 1.55 3.22 -13.30
C ALA A 73 2.20 4.26 -14.24
N ARG A 74 3.51 4.45 -14.12
CA ARG A 74 4.33 5.36 -14.94
C ARG A 74 4.33 4.99 -16.44
N LYS A 75 4.17 3.71 -16.78
CA LYS A 75 4.15 3.20 -18.18
C LYS A 75 2.75 3.22 -18.82
N VAL A 76 1.68 3.09 -18.03
CA VAL A 76 0.29 2.98 -18.52
C VAL A 76 -0.45 4.33 -18.50
N PHE A 77 -0.11 5.22 -17.56
CA PHE A 77 -0.80 6.49 -17.39
C PHE A 77 0.12 7.67 -17.73
N GLU A 78 -0.44 8.70 -18.36
CA GLU A 78 0.27 9.93 -18.73
C GLU A 78 0.81 10.64 -17.47
N PRO A 79 2.04 11.19 -17.48
CA PRO A 79 2.63 11.94 -16.36
C PRO A 79 2.04 13.36 -16.27
N ASN A 80 0.72 13.45 -16.09
CA ASN A 80 -0.05 14.68 -15.93
C ASN A 80 -1.19 14.47 -14.91
N PRO A 81 -1.85 15.53 -14.41
CA PRO A 81 -2.87 15.40 -13.37
C PRO A 81 -4.09 14.51 -13.73
N ILE A 82 -4.39 14.33 -15.02
CA ILE A 82 -5.48 13.47 -15.49
C ILE A 82 -5.03 12.00 -15.49
N GLY A 83 -3.83 11.71 -15.99
CA GLY A 83 -3.22 10.38 -15.91
C GLY A 83 -2.99 9.93 -14.48
N LEU A 84 -2.45 10.79 -13.61
CA LEU A 84 -2.27 10.51 -12.18
C LEU A 84 -3.61 10.19 -11.48
N LYS A 85 -4.68 10.95 -11.77
CA LYS A 85 -6.02 10.64 -11.25
C LYS A 85 -6.51 9.27 -11.75
N ARG A 86 -6.35 8.97 -13.05
CA ARG A 86 -6.71 7.66 -13.62
C ARG A 86 -5.93 6.51 -12.97
N ALA A 87 -4.64 6.71 -12.66
CA ALA A 87 -3.82 5.74 -11.95
C ALA A 87 -4.36 5.48 -10.52
N ILE A 88 -4.64 6.55 -9.77
CA ILE A 88 -5.24 6.45 -8.42
C ILE A 88 -6.58 5.70 -8.46
N ASP A 89 -7.44 5.99 -9.44
CA ASP A 89 -8.75 5.35 -9.56
C ASP A 89 -8.66 3.88 -10.06
N ASP A 90 -7.67 3.50 -10.89
CA ASP A 90 -7.38 2.09 -11.22
C ASP A 90 -6.85 1.33 -9.99
N TYR A 91 -5.92 1.93 -9.22
CA TYR A 91 -5.37 1.26 -8.04
C TYR A 91 -6.36 1.15 -6.86
N LYS A 92 -7.32 2.07 -6.71
CA LYS A 92 -8.47 1.87 -5.79
C LYS A 92 -9.28 0.63 -6.17
N ARG A 93 -9.53 0.43 -7.47
CA ARG A 93 -10.26 -0.74 -7.98
C ARG A 93 -9.47 -2.04 -7.74
N LEU A 94 -8.17 -2.04 -8.01
CA LEU A 94 -7.29 -3.18 -7.76
C LEU A 94 -7.17 -3.52 -6.27
N HIS A 95 -7.04 -2.51 -5.39
CA HIS A 95 -7.04 -2.67 -3.93
C HIS A 95 -8.32 -3.33 -3.41
N GLN A 96 -9.50 -2.85 -3.84
CA GLN A 96 -10.78 -3.44 -3.45
C GLN A 96 -10.95 -4.88 -3.93
N GLU A 97 -10.45 -5.22 -5.11
CA GLU A 97 -10.59 -6.57 -5.65
C GLU A 97 -9.56 -7.56 -5.02
N ALA A 98 -8.35 -7.10 -4.69
CA ALA A 98 -7.39 -7.84 -3.86
C ALA A 98 -7.92 -8.09 -2.44
N ARG A 99 -8.57 -7.09 -1.83
CA ARG A 99 -9.26 -7.20 -0.52
C ARG A 99 -10.36 -8.27 -0.55
N ARG A 100 -11.16 -8.32 -1.62
CA ARG A 100 -12.19 -9.35 -1.82
C ARG A 100 -11.59 -10.75 -2.02
N GLN A 101 -10.48 -10.84 -2.75
CA GLN A 101 -9.77 -12.09 -3.03
C GLN A 101 -8.81 -12.54 -1.91
N ARG A 102 -8.68 -11.76 -0.81
CA ARG A 102 -7.78 -12.00 0.33
C ARG A 102 -6.30 -12.16 -0.08
N GLN A 103 -5.88 -11.33 -1.02
CA GLN A 103 -4.51 -11.29 -1.52
C GLN A 103 -3.69 -10.32 -0.67
N ASP A 104 -3.43 -10.67 0.59
CA ASP A 104 -2.93 -9.74 1.62
C ASP A 104 -1.58 -9.07 1.25
N VAL A 105 -0.74 -9.74 0.44
CA VAL A 105 0.48 -9.18 -0.16
C VAL A 105 0.16 -8.08 -1.18
N LEU A 106 -0.68 -8.36 -2.17
CA LEU A 106 -1.09 -7.38 -3.19
C LEU A 106 -1.91 -6.24 -2.58
N LEU A 107 -2.72 -6.52 -1.56
CA LEU A 107 -3.45 -5.51 -0.80
C LEU A 107 -2.46 -4.51 -0.18
N SER A 108 -1.43 -5.01 0.51
CA SER A 108 -0.38 -4.20 1.13
C SER A 108 0.41 -3.39 0.09
N ALA A 109 0.79 -4.01 -1.03
CA ALA A 109 1.48 -3.33 -2.13
C ALA A 109 0.61 -2.23 -2.78
N PHE A 110 -0.67 -2.50 -3.02
CA PHE A 110 -1.61 -1.50 -3.57
C PHE A 110 -1.87 -0.35 -2.60
N THR A 111 -1.83 -0.58 -1.28
CA THR A 111 -1.87 0.52 -0.29
C THR A 111 -0.64 1.42 -0.42
N LEU A 112 0.58 0.85 -0.53
CA LEU A 112 1.80 1.64 -0.74
C LEU A 112 1.77 2.42 -2.08
N VAL A 113 1.34 1.78 -3.17
CA VAL A 113 1.15 2.43 -4.48
C VAL A 113 0.15 3.58 -4.40
N LEU A 114 -0.98 3.42 -3.69
CA LEU A 114 -1.95 4.48 -3.49
C LEU A 114 -1.43 5.65 -2.65
N ILE A 115 -0.62 5.38 -1.62
CA ILE A 115 0.06 6.41 -0.83
C ILE A 115 1.05 7.19 -1.71
N TYR A 116 1.84 6.50 -2.54
CA TYR A 116 2.83 7.12 -3.44
C TYR A 116 2.16 8.05 -4.47
N LEU A 117 1.13 7.55 -5.17
CA LEU A 117 0.43 8.33 -6.20
C LEU A 117 -0.33 9.54 -5.62
N ARG A 118 -0.92 9.42 -4.42
CA ARG A 118 -1.50 10.56 -3.69
C ARG A 118 -0.42 11.54 -3.24
N SER A 119 0.74 11.05 -2.82
CA SER A 119 1.89 11.88 -2.44
C SER A 119 2.46 12.67 -3.62
N GLU A 120 2.48 12.08 -4.82
CA GLU A 120 2.80 12.79 -6.07
C GLU A 120 1.78 13.90 -6.38
N GLN A 121 0.49 13.67 -6.12
CA GLN A 121 -0.57 14.67 -6.32
C GLN A 121 -0.47 15.87 -5.36
N GLN A 122 0.07 15.69 -4.16
CA GLN A 122 0.37 16.77 -3.21
C GLN A 122 1.73 17.44 -3.47
N GLY A 123 2.69 16.72 -4.06
CA GLY A 123 3.99 17.24 -4.50
C GLY A 123 5.08 17.19 -3.42
N GLU A 124 5.88 18.26 -3.34
CA GLU A 124 7.04 18.38 -2.43
C GLU A 124 6.72 18.13 -0.94
N PRO A 125 5.59 18.59 -0.35
CA PRO A 125 5.27 18.30 1.06
C PRO A 125 5.09 16.81 1.38
N CYS A 126 4.84 15.98 0.36
CA CYS A 126 4.76 14.52 0.47
C CYS A 126 5.95 13.81 -0.21
N GLN A 127 7.09 14.48 -0.35
CA GLN A 127 8.35 13.82 -0.70
C GLN A 127 8.76 12.76 0.35
N PRO A 128 8.63 12.97 1.69
CA PRO A 128 9.02 11.97 2.68
C PRO A 128 8.28 10.63 2.55
N ALA A 129 6.98 10.65 2.25
CA ALA A 129 6.21 9.43 1.95
C ALA A 129 6.78 8.65 0.76
N ARG A 130 7.21 9.36 -0.30
CA ARG A 130 7.79 8.77 -1.51
C ARG A 130 9.20 8.24 -1.24
N ASP A 131 10.04 8.99 -0.54
CA ASP A 131 11.39 8.58 -0.13
C ASP A 131 11.37 7.30 0.73
N ILE A 132 10.42 7.19 1.66
CA ILE A 132 10.22 6.00 2.51
C ILE A 132 9.83 4.78 1.67
N ILE A 133 8.96 4.94 0.67
CA ILE A 133 8.50 3.85 -0.20
C ILE A 133 9.58 3.46 -1.21
N ASP A 134 10.23 4.42 -1.87
CA ASP A 134 11.34 4.16 -2.80
C ASP A 134 12.53 3.52 -2.06
N GLY A 135 12.81 3.92 -0.82
CA GLY A 135 13.81 3.29 0.05
C GLY A 135 13.46 1.85 0.47
N PHE A 136 12.19 1.56 0.77
CA PHE A 136 11.72 0.20 1.04
C PHE A 136 11.76 -0.69 -0.20
N ILE A 137 11.49 -0.16 -1.40
CA ILE A 137 11.67 -0.89 -2.66
C ILE A 137 13.16 -1.16 -2.91
N ALA A 138 14.03 -0.16 -2.68
CA ALA A 138 15.47 -0.29 -2.86
C ALA A 138 16.14 -1.29 -1.88
N GLU A 139 15.62 -1.45 -0.66
CA GLU A 139 16.06 -2.49 0.31
C GLU A 139 16.06 -3.89 -0.30
N TRP A 140 15.10 -4.17 -1.21
CA TRP A 140 14.85 -5.49 -1.78
C TRP A 140 15.20 -5.60 -3.27
N ALA A 141 15.56 -4.50 -3.94
CA ALA A 141 15.95 -4.45 -5.36
C ALA A 141 17.26 -5.18 -5.69
N HIS A 142 17.94 -5.76 -4.70
CA HIS A 142 19.20 -6.51 -4.82
C HIS A 142 19.12 -7.92 -4.19
N ALA A 143 17.92 -8.39 -3.84
CA ALA A 143 17.69 -9.63 -3.08
C ALA A 143 17.19 -10.81 -3.96
N GLU A 144 17.90 -11.05 -5.07
CA GLU A 144 17.73 -12.21 -5.98
C GLU A 144 18.22 -13.52 -5.34
#